data_AF-A0A1E2WKJ2-F1
#
_entry.id   AF-A0A1E2WKJ2-F1
#
_cell.length_a   1.000
_cell.length_b   1.000
_cell.length_c   1.000
_cell.angle_alpha   90.00
_cell.angle_beta   90.00
_cell.angle_gamma   90.00
#
_symmetry.space_group_name_H-M   'P 1'
#
loop_
_entity.id
_entity.type
_entity.pdbx_description
1 polymer ?
#
loop_
_entity_poly.entity_id
_entity_poly.type
_entity_poly.pdbx_seq_one_letter_code
_entity_poly.pdbx_strand_id
1 'polypeptide(L)'
;MLLQPVFWRNLATTNERQRAKEIVEQYGRFSLAAFTLLNNKSYYFSPSGNSVIAYVPQGRGAIALGDPIVPVEDRRLEKILHYLYEHLNHFYNFKGLHTYKDKFHPHWEARYLVYPSLAALPDVVVALIRADSGDRLFDYFKPGAETK
;
A
#
# COMPACT_ATOMS: atom_id res chain seq x y z
N MET A 1 13.74 9.41 36.62
CA MET A 1 12.84 10.15 35.71
C MET A 1 12.02 9.12 34.93
N LEU A 2 10.73 8.98 35.27
CA LEU A 2 9.80 8.14 34.52
C LEU A 2 9.22 8.99 33.38
N LEU A 3 9.63 8.73 32.14
CA LEU A 3 8.96 9.26 30.96
C LEU A 3 7.63 8.52 30.83
N GLN A 4 6.52 9.20 31.10
CA GLN A 4 5.22 8.69 30.70
C GLN A 4 5.20 8.54 29.18
N PRO A 5 4.84 7.36 28.63
CA PRO A 5 4.69 7.22 27.20
C PRO A 5 3.45 8.02 26.77
N VAL A 6 3.65 8.95 25.84
CA VAL A 6 2.58 9.69 25.18
C VAL A 6 1.72 8.67 24.41
N PHE A 7 0.63 8.24 25.02
CA PHE A 7 -0.39 7.43 24.35
C PHE A 7 -1.17 8.33 23.40
N TRP A 8 -0.67 8.52 22.18
CA TRP A 8 -1.54 8.83 21.05
C TRP A 8 -2.36 7.58 20.68
N ARG A 9 -3.30 7.23 21.55
CA ARG A 9 -4.39 6.29 21.27
C ARG A 9 -5.58 7.10 20.79
N ASN A 10 -5.54 7.62 19.57
CA ASN A 10 -6.78 8.02 18.91
C ASN A 10 -7.48 6.74 18.45
N LEU A 11 -8.14 6.08 19.41
CA LEU A 11 -9.07 4.99 19.12
C LEU A 11 -10.16 5.54 18.22
N ALA A 12 -10.61 4.73 17.26
CA ALA A 12 -11.70 5.12 16.39
C ALA A 12 -12.93 5.53 17.19
N THR A 13 -13.50 6.67 16.81
CA THR A 13 -14.78 7.15 17.34
C THR A 13 -15.91 6.19 16.99
N THR A 14 -17.03 6.27 17.70
CA THR A 14 -18.21 5.45 17.41
C THR A 14 -18.71 5.65 15.97
N ASN A 15 -18.65 6.88 15.46
CA ASN A 15 -19.05 7.19 14.09
C ASN A 15 -18.12 6.54 13.06
N GLU A 16 -16.80 6.58 13.28
CA GLU A 16 -15.84 5.92 12.40
C GLU A 16 -15.99 4.39 12.43
N ARG A 17 -16.25 3.81 13.61
CA ARG A 17 -16.55 2.37 13.73
C ARG A 17 -17.81 1.98 12.99
N GLN A 18 -18.88 2.78 13.13
CA GLN A 18 -20.14 2.54 12.43
C GLN A 18 -19.96 2.62 10.92
N ARG A 19 -19.21 3.62 10.44
CA ARG A 19 -18.86 3.74 9.01
C ARG A 19 -18.02 2.57 8.51
N ALA A 20 -17.01 2.16 9.27
CA ALA A 20 -16.17 1.00 8.91
C ALA A 20 -17.02 -0.27 8.86
N LYS A 21 -17.98 -0.43 9.76
CA LYS A 21 -18.95 -1.53 9.76
C LYS A 21 -19.79 -1.54 8.48
N GLU A 22 -20.36 -0.40 8.08
CA GLU A 22 -21.13 -0.29 6.83
C GLU A 22 -20.29 -0.70 5.60
N ILE A 23 -19.04 -0.23 5.51
CA ILE A 23 -18.13 -0.60 4.41
C ILE A 23 -17.78 -2.09 4.45
N VAL A 24 -17.56 -2.68 5.62
CA VAL A 24 -17.29 -4.12 5.78
C VAL A 24 -18.51 -4.96 5.39
N GLU A 25 -19.71 -4.57 5.82
CA GLU A 25 -20.95 -5.29 5.50
C GLU A 25 -21.26 -5.23 4.01
N GLN A 26 -20.96 -4.10 3.36
CA GLN A 26 -21.25 -3.90 1.94
C GLN A 26 -20.18 -4.50 1.01
N TYR A 27 -18.90 -4.42 1.39
CA TYR A 27 -17.77 -4.73 0.49
C TYR A 27 -16.79 -5.78 1.04
N GLY A 28 -16.93 -6.21 2.29
CA GLY A 28 -16.06 -7.20 2.92
C GLY A 28 -16.22 -8.60 2.32
N ARG A 29 -15.32 -8.99 1.42
CA ARG A 29 -15.39 -10.29 0.72
C ARG A 29 -14.54 -11.41 1.32
N PHE A 30 -13.63 -11.08 2.23
CA PHE A 30 -12.67 -12.03 2.80
C PHE A 30 -12.89 -12.23 4.30
N SER A 31 -12.56 -13.41 4.82
CA SER A 31 -12.65 -13.71 6.26
C SER A 31 -11.85 -12.74 7.14
N LEU A 32 -10.76 -12.18 6.60
CA LEU A 32 -9.95 -11.16 7.27
C LEU A 32 -10.64 -9.80 7.39
N ALA A 33 -11.68 -9.51 6.59
CA ALA A 33 -12.40 -8.23 6.66
C ALA A 33 -13.08 -8.02 8.03
N ALA A 34 -13.44 -9.10 8.74
CA ALA A 34 -13.96 -9.03 10.10
C ALA A 34 -12.95 -8.40 11.08
N PHE A 35 -11.64 -8.52 10.82
CA PHE A 35 -10.61 -7.93 11.69
C PHE A 35 -10.54 -6.40 11.62
N THR A 36 -11.15 -5.79 10.60
CA THR A 36 -11.37 -4.34 10.50
C THR A 36 -12.22 -3.84 11.67
N LEU A 37 -13.10 -4.66 12.23
CA LEU A 37 -14.04 -4.26 13.29
C LEU A 37 -13.51 -4.50 14.70
N LEU A 38 -12.23 -4.89 14.86
CA LEU A 38 -11.63 -5.05 16.18
C LEU A 38 -11.57 -3.72 16.94
N ASN A 39 -11.84 -3.76 18.24
CA ASN A 39 -11.97 -2.58 19.09
C ASN A 39 -10.70 -1.71 19.17
N ASN A 40 -9.52 -2.27 18.91
CA ASN A 40 -8.24 -1.57 19.01
C ASN A 40 -7.83 -0.87 17.70
N LYS A 41 -8.68 -0.88 16.67
CA LYS A 41 -8.35 -0.29 15.36
C LYS A 41 -8.64 1.21 15.33
N SER A 42 -7.77 1.91 14.62
CA SER A 42 -8.01 3.22 14.03
C SER A 42 -8.27 3.04 12.53
N TYR A 43 -8.93 4.00 11.90
CA TYR A 43 -9.33 3.91 10.50
C TYR A 43 -8.76 5.04 9.67
N TYR A 44 -8.41 4.72 8.44
CA TYR A 44 -8.22 5.70 7.38
C TYR A 44 -9.32 5.46 6.34
N PHE A 45 -10.07 6.51 6.02
CA PHE A 45 -11.09 6.47 4.98
C PHE A 45 -10.56 7.17 3.73
N SER A 46 -10.89 6.64 2.56
CA SER A 46 -10.59 7.33 1.30
C SER A 46 -11.28 8.70 1.25
N PRO A 47 -10.78 9.66 0.45
CA PRO A 47 -11.48 10.91 0.18
C PRO A 47 -12.89 10.70 -0.40
N SER A 48 -13.09 9.64 -1.20
CA SER A 48 -14.41 9.22 -1.70
C SER A 48 -15.32 8.72 -0.58
N GLY A 49 -14.75 8.30 0.54
CA GLY A 49 -15.47 7.87 1.72
C GLY A 49 -15.95 6.42 1.71
N ASN A 50 -15.71 5.69 0.62
CA ASN A 50 -16.24 4.35 0.38
C ASN A 50 -15.21 3.24 0.63
N SER A 51 -13.94 3.61 0.83
CA SER A 51 -12.87 2.64 1.14
C SER A 51 -12.33 2.86 2.55
N VAL A 52 -11.89 1.78 3.20
CA VAL A 52 -11.32 1.85 4.55
C VAL A 52 -10.08 0.96 4.70
N ILE A 53 -9.10 1.47 5.45
CA ILE A 53 -7.95 0.72 5.96
C ILE A 53 -8.02 0.74 7.49
N ALA A 54 -8.05 -0.43 8.11
CA ALA A 54 -7.96 -0.57 9.56
C ALA A 54 -6.50 -0.74 9.98
N TYR A 55 -6.03 0.08 10.92
CA TYR A 55 -4.64 0.04 11.37
C TYR A 55 -4.52 0.24 12.88
N VAL A 56 -3.34 -0.07 13.41
CA VAL A 56 -2.92 0.27 14.77
C VAL A 56 -1.65 1.14 14.65
N PRO A 57 -1.62 2.34 15.24
CA PRO A 57 -0.41 3.13 15.29
C PRO A 57 0.64 2.44 16.17
N GLN A 58 1.85 2.24 15.65
CA GLN A 58 2.97 1.67 16.38
C GLN A 58 4.25 2.46 16.10
N GLY A 59 4.77 3.13 17.13
CA GLY A 59 5.94 4.00 17.01
C GLY A 59 5.70 5.14 16.03
N ARG A 60 6.51 5.21 14.95
CA ARG A 60 6.38 6.20 13.87
C ARG A 60 5.61 5.68 12.65
N GLY A 61 5.03 4.48 12.74
CA GLY A 61 4.30 3.84 11.65
C GLY A 61 2.90 3.40 12.04
N ALA A 62 2.19 2.83 11.07
CA ALA A 62 0.89 2.22 11.26
C ALA A 62 0.92 0.78 10.73
N ILE A 63 0.37 -0.16 11.49
CA ILE A 63 0.28 -1.57 11.11
C ILE A 63 -1.16 -1.89 10.75
N ALA A 64 -1.40 -2.24 9.49
CA ALA A 64 -2.67 -2.77 9.04
C ALA A 64 -2.68 -4.30 9.17
N LEU A 65 -3.84 -4.86 9.53
CA LEU A 65 -4.05 -6.30 9.54
C LEU A 65 -5.17 -6.62 8.55
N GLY A 66 -4.81 -7.25 7.43
CA GLY A 66 -5.70 -7.52 6.31
C GLY A 66 -5.61 -6.45 5.21
N ASP A 67 -6.30 -6.72 4.11
CA ASP A 67 -6.30 -5.84 2.95
C ASP A 67 -7.25 -4.64 3.13
N PRO A 68 -6.97 -3.51 2.47
CA PRO A 68 -7.93 -2.42 2.33
C PRO A 68 -9.28 -2.94 1.81
N ILE A 69 -10.39 -2.47 2.41
CA ILE A 69 -11.73 -2.79 1.90
C ILE A 69 -12.11 -1.68 0.93
N VAL A 70 -12.16 -2.05 -0.36
CA VAL A 70 -12.34 -1.13 -1.48
C VAL A 70 -13.50 -1.62 -2.37
N PRO A 71 -14.47 -0.74 -2.70
CA PRO A 71 -15.54 -1.04 -3.64
C PRO A 71 -15.02 -1.47 -5.01
N VAL A 72 -15.81 -2.25 -5.74
CA VAL A 72 -15.43 -2.76 -7.08
C VAL A 72 -15.26 -1.64 -8.10
N GLU A 73 -15.95 -0.53 -7.88
CA GLU A 73 -15.92 0.68 -8.69
C GLU A 73 -14.60 1.45 -8.48
N ASP A 74 -14.09 1.45 -7.24
CA ASP A 74 -12.81 2.05 -6.85
C ASP A 74 -11.60 1.12 -7.18
N ARG A 75 -11.83 -0.16 -7.55
CA ARG A 75 -10.79 -1.09 -8.06
C ARG A 75 -10.18 -0.69 -9.40
N ARG A 76 -10.58 0.42 -10.00
CA ARG A 76 -9.81 1.02 -11.11
C ARG A 76 -8.33 1.17 -10.73
N LEU A 77 -8.07 1.50 -9.47
CA LEU A 77 -6.72 1.51 -8.88
C LEU A 77 -6.02 0.16 -8.94
N GLU A 78 -6.64 -0.91 -8.46
CA GLU A 78 -6.10 -2.27 -8.56
C GLU A 78 -5.79 -2.63 -10.02
N LYS A 79 -6.69 -2.31 -10.95
CA LYS A 79 -6.48 -2.57 -12.38
C LYS A 79 -5.32 -1.77 -12.95
N ILE A 80 -5.20 -0.50 -12.59
CA ILE A 80 -4.09 0.37 -13.03
C ILE A 80 -2.78 -0.09 -12.41
N LEU A 81 -2.74 -0.43 -11.13
CA LEU A 81 -1.55 -0.93 -10.44
C LEU A 81 -1.14 -2.30 -10.98
N HIS A 82 -2.09 -3.19 -11.25
CA HIS A 82 -1.83 -4.47 -11.89
C HIS A 82 -1.32 -4.28 -13.32
N TYR A 83 -1.93 -3.38 -14.10
CA TYR A 83 -1.44 -2.99 -15.41
C TYR A 83 -0.01 -2.45 -15.32
N LEU A 84 0.26 -1.53 -14.39
CA LEU A 84 1.59 -0.99 -14.16
C LEU A 84 2.57 -2.11 -13.77
N TYR A 85 2.17 -3.02 -12.88
CA TYR A 85 2.99 -4.14 -12.45
C TYR A 85 3.38 -5.03 -13.64
N GLU A 86 2.41 -5.45 -14.45
CA GLU A 86 2.67 -6.28 -15.64
C GLU A 86 3.56 -5.57 -16.66
N HIS A 87 3.37 -4.26 -16.88
CA HIS A 87 4.15 -3.50 -17.86
C HIS A 87 5.52 -3.09 -17.34
N LEU A 88 5.66 -2.77 -16.04
CA LEU A 88 6.95 -2.46 -15.40
C LEU A 88 7.81 -3.70 -15.22
N ASN A 89 7.23 -4.90 -15.05
CA ASN A 89 8.00 -6.16 -15.02
C ASN A 89 8.76 -6.39 -16.33
N HIS A 90 8.28 -5.81 -17.44
CA HIS A 90 8.95 -5.86 -18.74
C HIS A 90 10.20 -4.97 -18.81
N PHE A 91 10.20 -3.85 -18.08
CA PHE A 91 11.33 -2.93 -18.00
C PHE A 91 12.26 -3.21 -16.81
N TYR A 92 11.75 -3.91 -15.80
CA TYR A 92 12.38 -4.07 -14.50
C TYR A 92 12.26 -5.53 -14.06
N ASN A 93 13.40 -6.23 -14.02
CA ASN A 93 13.48 -7.68 -13.82
C ASN A 93 13.29 -8.07 -12.33
N PHE A 94 12.18 -7.68 -11.71
CA PHE A 94 11.92 -7.82 -10.27
C PHE A 94 12.04 -9.27 -9.78
N LYS A 95 11.52 -10.22 -10.59
CA LYS A 95 11.67 -11.65 -10.31
C LYS A 95 13.13 -12.07 -10.27
N GLY A 96 13.95 -11.61 -11.20
CA GLY A 96 15.39 -11.93 -11.25
C GLY A 96 16.14 -11.37 -10.05
N LEU A 97 15.84 -10.13 -9.65
CA LEU A 97 16.49 -9.49 -8.50
C LEU A 97 16.10 -10.17 -7.17
N HIS A 98 14.83 -10.56 -7.02
CA HIS A 98 14.38 -11.32 -5.86
C HIS A 98 15.11 -12.66 -5.76
N THR A 99 15.08 -13.47 -6.82
CA THR A 99 15.79 -14.75 -6.90
C THR A 99 17.30 -14.60 -6.67
N TYR A 100 17.92 -13.55 -7.20
CA TYR A 100 19.33 -13.26 -6.96
C TYR A 100 19.62 -12.93 -5.50
N LYS A 101 18.71 -12.22 -4.82
CA LYS A 101 18.89 -11.79 -3.43
C LYS A 101 18.64 -12.90 -2.43
N ASP A 102 17.88 -13.94 -2.78
CA ASP A 102 17.60 -15.08 -1.90
C ASP A 102 18.88 -15.79 -1.42
N LYS A 103 19.97 -15.78 -2.20
CA LYS A 103 21.28 -16.36 -1.80
C LYS A 103 21.91 -15.69 -0.58
N PHE A 104 21.47 -14.49 -0.22
CA PHE A 104 21.93 -13.77 0.96
C PHE A 104 21.06 -14.04 2.20
N HIS A 105 20.09 -14.95 2.10
CA HIS A 105 19.13 -15.28 3.14
C HIS A 105 18.43 -14.04 3.76
N PRO A 106 17.83 -13.16 2.94
CA PRO A 106 17.16 -11.98 3.45
C PRO A 106 15.86 -12.34 4.17
N HIS A 107 15.49 -11.56 5.18
CA HIS A 107 14.14 -11.55 5.72
C HIS A 107 13.28 -10.59 4.88
N TRP A 108 12.39 -11.15 4.06
CA TRP A 108 11.48 -10.37 3.22
C TRP A 108 10.36 -9.77 4.06
N GLU A 109 10.24 -8.44 4.04
CA GLU A 109 9.18 -7.69 4.72
C GLU A 109 8.31 -6.97 3.70
N ALA A 110 6.99 -7.15 3.77
CA ALA A 110 6.06 -6.40 2.95
C ALA A 110 6.08 -4.92 3.35
N ARG A 111 6.41 -4.04 2.39
CA ARG A 111 6.40 -2.58 2.58
C ARG A 111 5.39 -1.96 1.64
N TYR A 112 4.43 -1.25 2.23
CA TYR A 112 3.36 -0.58 1.49
C TYR A 112 3.66 0.91 1.41
N LEU A 113 3.46 1.50 0.23
CA LEU A 113 3.58 2.95 0.03
C LEU A 113 2.18 3.57 0.05
N VAL A 114 1.98 4.54 0.95
CA VAL A 114 0.73 5.32 1.04
C VAL A 114 0.94 6.65 0.33
N TYR A 115 0.06 6.99 -0.60
CA TYR A 115 0.11 8.24 -1.36
C TYR A 115 -1.25 8.94 -1.35
N PRO A 116 -1.28 10.28 -1.39
CA PRO A 116 -2.47 11.07 -1.07
C PRO A 116 -3.60 10.97 -2.10
N SER A 117 -3.28 10.73 -3.38
CA SER A 117 -4.28 10.60 -4.43
C SER A 117 -3.73 9.91 -5.69
N LEU A 118 -4.63 9.42 -6.54
CA LEU A 118 -4.30 8.86 -7.86
C LEU A 118 -3.47 9.81 -8.73
N ALA A 119 -3.68 11.13 -8.61
CA ALA A 119 -2.94 12.13 -9.36
C ALA A 119 -1.46 12.19 -8.98
N ALA A 120 -1.09 11.68 -7.80
CA ALA A 120 0.31 11.60 -7.36
C ALA A 120 1.05 10.36 -7.90
N LEU A 121 0.35 9.40 -8.54
CA LEU A 121 0.99 8.18 -9.04
C LEU A 121 2.14 8.42 -10.03
N PRO A 122 2.03 9.31 -11.03
CA PRO A 122 3.13 9.58 -11.94
C PRO A 122 4.39 10.04 -11.20
N ASP A 123 4.23 10.97 -10.26
CA ASP A 123 5.34 11.50 -9.47
C ASP A 123 5.95 10.44 -8.56
N VAL A 124 5.11 9.60 -7.94
CA VAL A 124 5.56 8.45 -7.13
C VAL A 124 6.37 7.46 -7.95
N VAL A 125 5.92 7.14 -9.18
CA VAL A 125 6.63 6.23 -10.08
C VAL A 125 7.99 6.82 -10.49
N VAL A 126 8.03 8.10 -10.87
CA VAL A 126 9.29 8.79 -11.18
C VAL A 126 10.22 8.81 -9.97
N ALA A 127 9.69 9.09 -8.78
CA ALA A 127 10.47 9.09 -7.54
C ALA A 127 11.04 7.70 -7.22
N LEU A 128 10.26 6.63 -7.42
CA LEU A 128 10.71 5.24 -7.25
C LEU A 128 11.84 4.89 -8.21
N ILE A 129 11.70 5.22 -9.50
CA ILE A 129 12.74 4.96 -10.51
C ILE A 129 14.02 5.73 -10.14
N ARG A 130 13.89 7.01 -9.75
CA ARG A 130 15.03 7.83 -9.33
C ARG A 130 15.70 7.31 -8.06
N ALA A 131 14.93 6.87 -7.08
CA ALA A 131 15.46 6.34 -5.83
C ALA A 131 16.23 5.04 -6.04
N ASP A 132 15.82 4.23 -7.02
CA ASP A 132 16.44 2.96 -7.33
C ASP A 132 17.64 3.08 -8.29
N SER A 133 17.51 3.87 -9.36
CA SER A 133 18.48 3.92 -10.47
C SER A 133 19.27 5.23 -10.57
N GLY A 134 19.02 6.19 -9.67
CA GLY A 134 19.60 7.53 -9.70
C GLY A 134 19.06 8.39 -10.84
N ASP A 135 19.89 9.26 -11.43
CA ASP A 135 19.48 10.17 -12.52
C ASP A 135 19.36 9.50 -13.90
N ARG A 136 19.46 8.17 -13.98
CA ARG A 136 19.43 7.39 -15.25
C ARG A 136 18.01 7.04 -15.72
N LEU A 137 17.06 7.96 -15.52
CA LEU A 137 15.66 7.77 -15.90
C LEU A 137 15.51 7.43 -17.40
N PHE A 138 16.36 7.98 -18.26
CA PHE A 138 16.31 7.82 -19.72
C PHE A 138 16.63 6.39 -20.21
N ASP A 139 17.33 5.57 -19.42
CA ASP A 139 17.67 4.21 -19.81
C ASP A 139 16.43 3.29 -19.86
N TYR A 140 15.37 3.64 -19.12
CA TYR A 140 14.08 2.93 -19.12
C TYR A 140 13.18 3.30 -20.30
N PHE A 141 13.42 4.45 -20.94
CA PHE A 141 12.64 4.92 -22.09
C PHE A 141 13.30 4.63 -23.44
N LYS A 142 14.51 4.03 -23.45
CA LYS A 142 15.11 3.55 -24.68
C LYS A 142 14.40 2.26 -25.12
N PRO A 143 13.79 2.23 -26.32
CA PRO A 143 13.35 0.98 -26.92
C PRO A 143 14.59 0.09 -27.09
N GLY A 144 14.47 -1.18 -26.73
CA GLY A 144 15.57 -2.14 -26.68
C GLY A 144 16.46 -2.04 -27.92
N ALA A 145 17.71 -1.61 -27.71
CA ALA A 145 18.75 -1.83 -28.69
C ALA A 145 18.94 -3.33 -28.81
N GLU A 146 18.64 -3.86 -29.99
CA GLU A 146 18.86 -5.24 -30.40
C GLU A 146 20.23 -5.72 -29.94
N THR A 147 20.26 -6.82 -29.19
CA THR A 147 21.47 -7.63 -29.04
C THR A 147 21.33 -8.84 -29.95
N LYS A 148 22.17 -8.79 -30.98
CA LYS A 148 22.47 -9.78 -32.02
C LYS A 148 22.94 -11.12 -31.45
#